data_AF-A0A4R5DKT8-F1
#
_entry.id   AF-A0A4R5DKT8-F1
#
_cell.length_a   1.000
_cell.length_b   1.000
_cell.length_c   1.000
_cell.angle_alpha   90.00
_cell.angle_beta   90.00
_cell.angle_gamma   90.00
#
_symmetry.space_group_name_H-M   'P 1'
#
loop_
_entity.id
_entity.type
_entity.pdbx_description
1 polymer ?
#
loop_
_entity_poly.entity_id
_entity_poly.type
_entity_poly.pdbx_seq_one_letter_code
_entity_poly.pdbx_strand_id
1 'polypeptide(L)'
;MDPIDYFRNEIKSYFPQSTELTLSKAYAQHRRFNFYFTIKENYPYLLYLNWDGEGERFTLKCLEFKSAEILSGLAAAYAENGSKSFNAGQPKTTVSFILKSQDNLSVTEFRGSENKQLNGGEIVGKRLMESVDPELPTE
;
A
#
# COMPACT_ATOMS: atom_id res chain seq x y z
N MET A 1 -1.48 20.12 -2.03
CA MET A 1 -2.03 18.91 -1.39
C MET A 1 -0.86 17.98 -1.13
N ASP A 2 -0.77 17.37 0.04
CA ASP A 2 0.33 16.46 0.36
C ASP A 2 0.20 15.15 -0.49
N PRO A 3 1.29 14.64 -1.09
CA PRO A 3 1.26 13.39 -1.87
C PRO A 3 0.68 12.20 -1.10
N ILE A 4 0.93 12.10 0.20
CA ILE A 4 0.38 11.01 1.01
C ILE A 4 -1.13 11.16 1.16
N ASP A 5 -1.63 12.38 1.34
CA ASP A 5 -3.08 12.63 1.40
C ASP A 5 -3.77 12.30 0.08
N TYR A 6 -3.12 12.54 -1.05
CA TYR A 6 -3.59 12.06 -2.36
C TYR A 6 -3.76 10.53 -2.36
N PHE A 7 -2.72 9.77 -2.00
CA PHE A 7 -2.80 8.30 -2.03
C PHE A 7 -3.76 7.74 -0.97
N ARG A 8 -3.89 8.37 0.20
CA ARG A 8 -4.92 8.03 1.18
C ARG A 8 -6.32 8.14 0.58
N ASN A 9 -6.58 9.22 -0.15
CA ASN A 9 -7.87 9.42 -0.80
C ASN A 9 -8.11 8.41 -1.92
N GLU A 10 -7.11 8.11 -2.74
CA GLU A 10 -7.21 7.07 -3.78
C GLU A 10 -7.50 5.68 -3.17
N ILE A 11 -6.75 5.29 -2.13
CA ILE A 11 -6.96 4.03 -1.41
C ILE A 11 -8.36 3.98 -0.79
N LYS A 12 -8.81 5.07 -0.15
CA LYS A 12 -10.14 5.10 0.49
C LYS A 12 -11.28 5.11 -0.51
N SER A 13 -11.08 5.77 -1.65
CA SER A 13 -12.05 5.80 -2.76
C SER A 13 -12.22 4.43 -3.38
N TYR A 14 -11.10 3.72 -3.62
CA TYR A 14 -11.12 2.40 -4.25
C TYR A 14 -11.47 1.26 -3.27
N PHE A 15 -10.97 1.32 -2.04
CA PHE A 15 -11.28 0.39 -0.94
C PHE A 15 -12.03 1.14 0.17
N PRO A 16 -13.36 1.32 0.09
CA PRO A 16 -14.13 2.10 1.07
C PRO A 16 -14.04 1.60 2.51
N GLN A 17 -13.84 0.29 2.69
CA GLN A 17 -13.70 -0.36 4.00
C GLN A 17 -12.27 -0.25 4.57
N SER A 18 -11.34 0.30 3.80
CA SER A 18 -9.94 0.36 4.21
C SER A 18 -9.74 1.25 5.42
N THR A 19 -8.77 0.87 6.26
CA THR A 19 -8.38 1.62 7.46
C THR A 19 -6.86 1.73 7.53
N GLU A 20 -6.35 2.95 7.68
CA GLU A 20 -4.92 3.18 7.92
C GLU A 20 -4.53 2.77 9.34
N LEU A 21 -3.48 1.97 9.46
CA LEU A 21 -2.92 1.58 10.74
C LEU A 21 -2.04 2.70 11.31
N THR A 22 -2.38 3.14 12.52
CA THR A 22 -1.68 4.21 13.24
C THR A 22 -0.74 3.63 14.30
N LEU A 23 0.48 4.16 14.37
CA LEU A 23 1.37 3.89 15.48
C LEU A 23 0.85 4.57 16.76
N SER A 24 1.31 4.11 17.93
CA SER A 24 1.06 4.82 19.18
C SER A 24 1.60 6.25 19.14
N LYS A 25 1.02 7.13 19.97
CA LYS A 25 1.36 8.56 20.03
C LYS A 25 2.86 8.83 20.22
N ALA A 26 3.57 7.94 20.90
CA ALA A 26 5.01 8.04 21.12
C ALA A 26 5.82 8.01 19.82
N TYR A 27 5.34 7.28 18.80
CA TYR A 27 5.99 7.19 17.50
C TYR A 27 5.32 8.07 16.42
N ALA A 28 4.13 8.60 16.70
CA ALA A 28 3.37 9.42 15.76
C ALA A 28 4.04 10.76 15.41
N GLN A 29 4.93 11.26 16.27
CA GLN A 29 5.64 12.53 16.05
C GLN A 29 6.85 12.42 15.11
N HIS A 30 7.28 11.21 14.76
CA HIS A 30 8.38 11.01 13.82
C HIS A 30 7.89 11.02 12.37
N ARG A 31 8.71 11.56 11.47
CA ARG A 31 8.43 11.52 10.02
C ARG A 31 8.28 10.05 9.59
N ARG A 32 7.09 9.71 9.07
CA ARG A 32 6.77 8.36 8.61
C ARG A 32 7.02 8.25 7.12
N PHE A 33 7.67 7.16 6.75
CA PHE A 33 7.93 6.77 5.37
C PHE A 33 7.13 5.53 4.97
N ASN A 34 6.43 4.90 5.93
CA ASN A 34 5.73 3.64 5.74
C ASN A 34 4.32 3.75 6.32
N PHE A 35 3.34 3.46 5.49
CA PHE A 35 1.92 3.52 5.79
C PHE A 35 1.31 2.17 5.45
N TYR A 36 0.45 1.67 6.34
CA TYR A 36 -0.14 0.34 6.24
C TYR A 36 -1.66 0.49 6.28
N PHE A 37 -2.37 -0.20 5.41
CA PHE A 37 -3.82 -0.12 5.32
C PHE A 37 -4.40 -1.52 5.27
N THR A 38 -5.31 -1.83 6.20
CA THR A 38 -6.20 -2.98 6.02
C THR A 38 -7.17 -2.66 4.88
N ILE A 39 -7.47 -3.63 4.03
CA ILE A 39 -8.39 -3.44 2.90
C ILE A 39 -9.84 -3.58 3.37
N LYS A 40 -10.13 -4.66 4.10
CA LYS A 40 -11.42 -4.97 4.73
C LYS A 40 -11.22 -5.96 5.87
N GLU A 41 -12.26 -6.16 6.67
CA GLU A 41 -12.23 -7.12 7.78
C GLU A 41 -12.06 -8.57 7.30
N ASN A 42 -11.44 -9.40 8.13
CA ASN A 42 -11.25 -10.84 7.89
C ASN A 42 -10.60 -11.16 6.53
N TYR A 43 -9.71 -10.28 6.07
CA TYR A 43 -9.07 -10.40 4.76
C TYR A 43 -7.55 -10.54 4.93
N PRO A 44 -6.88 -11.52 4.29
CA PRO A 44 -5.47 -11.80 4.53
C PRO A 44 -4.52 -10.86 3.77
N TYR A 45 -4.99 -9.70 3.34
CA TYR A 45 -4.23 -8.75 2.52
C TYR A 45 -4.11 -7.38 3.19
N LEU A 46 -2.90 -6.82 3.12
CA LEU A 46 -2.56 -5.51 3.66
C LEU A 46 -1.90 -4.67 2.56
N LEU A 47 -2.33 -3.42 2.40
CA LEU A 47 -1.62 -2.48 1.55
C LEU A 47 -0.49 -1.81 2.33
N TYR A 48 0.66 -1.71 1.70
CA TYR A 48 1.84 -1.04 2.22
C TYR A 48 2.25 0.05 1.24
N LEU A 49 2.15 1.31 1.66
CA LEU A 49 2.65 2.46 0.92
C LEU A 49 3.94 2.95 1.57
N ASN A 50 5.02 3.01 0.79
CA ASN A 50 6.27 3.59 1.19
C ASN A 50 6.60 4.83 0.35
N TRP A 51 7.15 5.83 1.03
CA TRP A 51 7.79 6.99 0.45
C TRP A 51 9.27 6.93 0.76
N ASP A 52 10.15 7.09 -0.22
CA ASP A 52 11.61 7.05 0.01
C ASP A 52 12.14 8.23 0.84
N GLY A 53 11.31 9.26 1.03
CA GLY A 53 11.59 10.42 1.84
C GLY A 53 12.33 11.54 1.09
N GLU A 54 12.71 11.29 -0.16
CA GLU A 54 13.42 12.24 -1.02
C GLU A 54 12.73 12.31 -2.39
N GLY A 55 12.01 13.41 -2.64
CA GLY A 55 11.30 13.64 -3.89
C GLY A 55 9.94 12.93 -3.95
N GLU A 56 9.55 12.46 -5.13
CA GLU A 56 8.19 12.01 -5.46
C GLU A 56 8.11 10.51 -5.76
N ARG A 57 9.02 9.70 -5.20
CA ARG A 57 9.06 8.26 -5.46
C ARG A 57 8.36 7.47 -4.37
N PHE A 58 7.51 6.55 -4.80
CA PHE A 58 6.69 5.74 -3.92
C PHE A 58 6.77 4.27 -4.31
N THR A 59 6.50 3.41 -3.34
CA THR A 59 6.30 1.99 -3.56
C THR A 59 5.00 1.57 -2.89
N LEU A 60 4.04 1.06 -3.66
CA LEU A 60 2.81 0.47 -3.14
C LEU A 60 2.89 -1.05 -3.29
N LYS A 61 2.63 -1.78 -2.20
CA LYS A 61 2.61 -3.24 -2.20
C LYS A 61 1.27 -3.74 -1.68
N CYS A 62 0.84 -4.86 -2.24
CA CYS A 62 -0.18 -5.72 -1.63
C CYS A 62 0.54 -6.89 -0.98
N LEU A 63 0.49 -6.97 0.35
CA LEU A 63 1.10 -8.03 1.15
C LEU A 63 0.04 -9.09 1.45
N GLU A 64 0.36 -10.34 1.19
CA GLU A 64 -0.44 -11.51 1.51
C GLU A 64 0.08 -12.19 2.78
N PHE A 65 -0.84 -12.54 3.68
CA PHE A 65 -0.58 -13.26 4.91
C PHE A 65 -1.20 -14.65 4.86
N LYS A 66 -0.65 -15.57 5.65
CA LYS A 66 -1.14 -16.97 5.69
C LYS A 66 -2.61 -17.10 6.06
N SER A 67 -3.12 -16.18 6.89
CA SER A 67 -4.54 -16.11 7.25
C SER A 67 -4.93 -14.70 7.66
N ALA A 68 -6.23 -14.41 7.59
CA ALA A 68 -6.80 -13.16 8.08
C ALA A 68 -6.61 -12.98 9.59
N GLU A 69 -6.66 -14.08 10.36
CA GLU A 69 -6.45 -14.07 11.81
C GLU A 69 -5.03 -13.60 12.16
N ILE A 70 -4.02 -14.07 11.42
CA ILE A 70 -2.63 -13.63 11.59
C ILE A 70 -2.52 -12.13 11.31
N LEU A 71 -3.08 -11.66 10.20
CA LEU A 71 -3.03 -10.23 9.89
C LEU A 71 -3.76 -9.38 10.95
N SER A 72 -4.93 -9.83 11.40
CA SER A 72 -5.70 -9.15 12.45
C SER A 72 -4.90 -9.01 13.74
N GLY A 73 -4.25 -10.08 14.20
CA GLY A 73 -3.38 -10.04 15.37
C GLY A 73 -2.19 -9.09 15.21
N LEU A 74 -1.54 -9.08 14.04
CA LEU A 74 -0.42 -8.17 13.76
C LEU A 74 -0.87 -6.70 13.68
N ALA A 75 -2.05 -6.44 13.09
CA ALA A 75 -2.63 -5.11 13.00
C ALA A 75 -3.02 -4.56 14.38
N ALA A 76 -3.61 -5.38 15.24
CA ALA A 76 -3.93 -5.01 16.62
C ALA A 76 -2.68 -4.66 17.43
N ALA A 77 -1.59 -5.41 17.23
CA ALA A 77 -0.32 -5.17 17.91
C ALA A 77 0.54 -4.06 17.30
N TYR A 78 0.14 -3.48 16.15
CA TYR A 78 0.97 -2.54 15.39
C TYR A 78 1.32 -1.27 16.17
N ALA A 79 0.38 -0.76 16.99
CA ALA A 79 0.60 0.45 17.77
C ALA A 79 1.77 0.31 18.77
N GLU A 80 2.03 -0.90 19.24
CA GLU A 80 3.05 -1.23 20.25
C GLU A 80 4.33 -1.78 19.60
N ASN A 81 4.19 -2.68 18.63
CA ASN A 81 5.32 -3.42 18.04
C ASN A 81 5.90 -2.77 16.77
N GLY A 82 5.18 -1.83 16.17
CA GLY A 82 5.58 -1.13 14.97
C GLY A 82 5.65 -2.03 13.72
N SER A 83 6.37 -1.56 12.69
CA SER A 83 6.35 -2.17 11.35
C SER A 83 7.04 -3.52 11.24
N LYS A 84 7.90 -3.92 12.19
CA LYS A 84 8.61 -5.21 12.14
C LYS A 84 7.63 -6.39 12.09
N SER A 85 6.43 -6.21 12.63
CA SER A 85 5.35 -7.21 12.64
C SER A 85 4.90 -7.63 11.24
N PHE A 86 5.00 -6.77 10.22
CA PHE A 86 4.49 -7.08 8.88
C PHE A 86 5.50 -7.79 7.97
N ASN A 87 6.73 -8.06 8.44
CA ASN A 87 7.73 -8.82 7.68
C ASN A 87 7.29 -10.27 7.37
N ALA A 88 6.28 -10.78 8.06
CA ALA A 88 5.69 -12.09 7.78
C ALA A 88 4.83 -12.11 6.50
N GLY A 89 4.39 -10.94 6.02
CA GLY A 89 3.63 -10.81 4.78
C GLY A 89 4.51 -10.99 3.54
N GLN A 90 4.03 -11.74 2.57
CA GLN A 90 4.70 -11.92 1.27
C GLN A 90 4.14 -10.92 0.27
N PRO A 91 4.96 -10.19 -0.49
CA PRO A 91 4.46 -9.28 -1.51
C PRO A 91 3.80 -10.07 -2.64
N LYS A 92 2.47 -9.96 -2.78
CA LYS A 92 1.70 -10.47 -3.91
C LYS A 92 1.89 -9.60 -5.14
N THR A 93 1.84 -8.27 -4.93
CA THR A 93 2.16 -7.27 -5.95
C THR A 93 2.97 -6.13 -5.33
N THR A 94 3.88 -5.55 -6.12
CA THR A 94 4.69 -4.38 -5.80
C THR A 94 4.72 -3.46 -7.02
N VAL A 95 4.40 -2.20 -6.81
CA VAL A 95 4.47 -1.15 -7.82
C VAL A 95 5.30 0.00 -7.29
N SER A 96 6.43 0.25 -7.93
CA SER A 96 7.27 1.43 -7.69
C SER A 96 6.93 2.48 -8.75
N PHE A 97 6.75 3.72 -8.34
CA PHE A 97 6.32 4.79 -9.25
C PHE A 97 6.77 6.17 -8.77
N ILE A 98 6.73 7.14 -9.68
CA ILE A 98 7.00 8.55 -9.43
C ILE A 98 5.70 9.33 -9.62
N LEU A 99 5.28 10.09 -8.62
CA LEU A 99 4.18 11.03 -8.76
C LEU A 99 4.68 12.24 -9.55
N LYS A 100 4.20 12.46 -10.79
CA LYS A 100 4.54 13.66 -11.59
C LYS A 100 3.52 14.77 -11.39
N SER A 101 2.25 14.39 -11.28
CA SER A 101 1.11 15.25 -10.97
C SER A 101 -0.01 14.40 -10.39
N GLN A 102 -1.06 15.02 -9.85
CA GLN A 102 -2.20 14.30 -9.25
C GLN A 102 -2.88 13.30 -10.20
N ASP A 103 -2.79 13.52 -11.51
CA ASP A 103 -3.39 12.63 -12.51
C ASP A 103 -2.35 11.83 -13.30
N ASN A 104 -1.07 11.88 -12.91
CA ASN A 104 0.00 11.24 -13.65
C ASN A 104 1.08 10.65 -12.73
N LEU A 105 1.13 9.33 -12.73
CA LEU A 105 2.11 8.49 -12.06
C LEU A 105 2.94 7.78 -13.11
N SER A 106 4.27 7.88 -13.03
CA SER A 106 5.16 7.12 -13.89
C SER A 106 5.60 5.87 -13.18
N VAL A 107 5.16 4.70 -13.64
CA VAL A 107 5.58 3.42 -13.07
C VAL A 107 7.01 3.12 -13.45
N THR A 108 7.86 2.91 -12.46
CA THR A 108 9.27 2.57 -12.64
C THR A 108 9.52 1.09 -12.53
N GLU A 109 8.69 0.38 -11.75
CA GLU A 109 8.81 -1.06 -11.56
C GLU A 109 7.47 -1.68 -11.19
N PHE A 110 7.17 -2.82 -11.77
CA PHE A 110 6.07 -3.69 -11.38
C PHE A 110 6.59 -5.11 -11.13
N ARG A 111 6.23 -5.69 -9.98
CA ARG A 111 6.46 -7.11 -9.66
C ARG A 111 5.18 -7.70 -9.10
N GLY A 112 4.68 -8.77 -9.70
CA GLY A 112 3.47 -9.45 -9.24
C GLY A 112 3.25 -10.76 -9.99
N SER A 113 2.26 -11.53 -9.56
CA SER A 113 1.96 -12.86 -10.10
C SER A 113 1.69 -12.84 -11.61
N GLU A 114 1.25 -11.70 -12.14
CA GLU A 114 0.91 -11.55 -13.55
C GLU A 114 1.41 -10.25 -14.15
N ASN A 115 2.05 -10.38 -15.31
CA ASN A 115 2.60 -9.30 -16.12
C ASN A 115 1.50 -8.39 -16.67
N LYS A 116 0.91 -7.52 -15.85
CA LYS A 116 0.37 -6.26 -16.38
C LYS A 116 1.59 -5.47 -16.88
N GLN A 117 1.62 -5.17 -18.18
CA GLN A 117 2.60 -4.27 -18.80
C GLN A 117 2.43 -2.84 -18.25
N LEU A 118 2.81 -2.63 -16.99
CA LEU A 118 2.85 -1.32 -16.34
C LEU A 118 4.28 -0.75 -16.34
N ASN A 119 5.29 -1.54 -16.69
CA ASN A 119 6.69 -1.10 -16.70
C ASN A 119 6.90 0.03 -17.72
N GLY A 120 7.24 1.23 -17.23
CA GLY A 120 7.56 2.40 -18.06
C GLY A 120 6.35 3.19 -18.57
N GLY A 121 5.13 2.87 -18.10
CA GLY A 121 3.90 3.56 -18.47
C GLY A 121 3.51 4.68 -17.51
N GLU A 122 2.80 5.69 -18.03
CA GLU A 122 2.08 6.68 -17.23
C GLU A 122 0.69 6.14 -16.88
N ILE A 123 0.32 6.23 -15.60
CA ILE A 123 -0.97 5.77 -15.07
C ILE A 123 -1.60 6.79 -14.12
N VAL A 124 -2.90 6.66 -13.92
CA VAL A 124 -3.67 7.43 -12.91
C VAL A 124 -3.78 6.64 -11.59
N GLY A 125 -4.13 7.31 -10.49
CA GLY A 125 -4.32 6.70 -9.17
C GLY A 125 -5.25 5.48 -9.17
N LYS A 126 -6.39 5.56 -9.88
CA LYS A 126 -7.30 4.41 -10.05
C LYS A 126 -6.60 3.18 -10.66
N ARG A 127 -5.80 3.36 -11.71
CA ARG A 127 -5.06 2.27 -12.36
C ARG A 127 -3.99 1.68 -11.43
N LEU A 128 -3.39 2.52 -10.58
CA LEU A 128 -2.50 2.05 -9.52
C LEU A 128 -3.26 1.15 -8.53
N MET A 129 -4.46 1.55 -8.08
CA MET A 129 -5.25 0.74 -7.15
C MET A 129 -5.65 -0.62 -7.77
N GLU A 130 -6.11 -0.61 -9.03
CA GLU A 130 -6.43 -1.84 -9.80
C GLU A 130 -5.22 -2.76 -10.00
N SER A 131 -4.01 -2.24 -9.87
CA SER A 131 -2.79 -3.05 -10.01
C SER A 131 -2.42 -3.78 -8.72
N VAL A 132 -2.88 -3.29 -7.56
CA VAL A 132 -2.60 -3.87 -6.24
C VAL A 132 -3.82 -4.53 -5.61
N ASP A 133 -4.97 -4.49 -6.28
CA ASP A 133 -6.18 -5.19 -5.84
C ASP A 133 -5.98 -6.72 -5.88
N PRO A 134 -6.06 -7.41 -4.73
CA PRO A 134 -5.92 -8.86 -4.68
C PRO A 134 -7.13 -9.64 -5.22
N GLU A 135 -8.29 -9.01 -5.44
CA GLU A 135 -9.54 -9.63 -5.91
C GLU A 135 -9.79 -9.51 -7.41
N LEU A 136 -9.08 -8.61 -8.09
CA LEU A 136 -9.25 -8.48 -9.54
C LEU A 136 -8.78 -9.76 -10.24
N PRO A 137 -9.59 -10.31 -11.16
CA PRO A 137 -9.20 -11.47 -11.92
C PRO A 137 -7.94 -11.17 -12.71
N THR A 138 -7.08 -12.16 -12.61
CA THR A 138 -5.92 -12.44 -13.42
C THR A 138 -6.39 -12.83 -14.83
N GLU A 139 -6.47 -11.87 -15.77
CA GLU A 139 -6.83 -12.12 -17.19
C GLU A 139 -5.60 -12.43 -18.05
#